data_AF-T1BGF9-F1
#
_entry.id   AF-T1BGF9-F1
#
_cell.length_a   1.000
_cell.length_b   1.000
_cell.length_c   1.000
_cell.angle_alpha   90.00
_cell.angle_beta   90.00
_cell.angle_gamma   90.00
#
_symmetry.space_group_name_H-M   'P 1'
#
loop_
_entity.id
_entity.type
_entity.pdbx_description
1 polymer ?
#
loop_
_entity_poly.entity_id
_entity_poly.type
_entity_poly.pdbx_seq_one_letter_code
_entity_poly.pdbx_strand_id
1 'polypeptide(L)'
;MSLETSGALDVGGVDARVRKVLDLKAPGSDESARNRWENLALLRAQDQVKFVLADRGDYDWACAVLREHGLNARCMVLFSPVYGELAPADLAQWILHDKLDVRFQLQLHKLLWGEQPGR
;
A
#
# COMPACT_ATOMS: atom_id res chain seq x y z
N MET A 1 8.63 -10.48 13.50
CA MET A 1 7.93 -11.31 12.50
C MET A 1 6.82 -10.47 11.88
N SER A 2 6.73 -10.42 10.55
CA SER A 2 5.71 -9.64 9.83
C SER A 2 4.95 -10.53 8.85
N LEU A 3 3.68 -10.23 8.63
CA LEU A 3 2.81 -10.89 7.68
C LEU A 3 2.36 -9.87 6.63
N GLU A 4 2.63 -10.16 5.36
CA GLU A 4 2.14 -9.39 4.22
C GLU A 4 0.94 -10.11 3.60
N THR A 5 -0.15 -9.40 3.38
CA THR A 5 -1.39 -9.98 2.86
C THR A 5 -2.05 -9.03 1.86
N SER A 6 -2.75 -9.60 0.89
CA SER A 6 -3.34 -8.92 -0.27
C SER A 6 -4.52 -8.01 0.05
N GLY A 7 -4.83 -7.74 1.33
CA GLY A 7 -6.00 -6.95 1.72
C GLY A 7 -7.33 -7.71 1.74
N ALA A 8 -7.40 -8.86 1.04
CA ALA A 8 -8.64 -9.59 0.77
C ALA A 8 -9.06 -10.60 1.85
N LEU A 9 -8.12 -11.04 2.70
CA LEU A 9 -8.36 -12.05 3.74
C LEU A 9 -8.55 -11.40 5.11
N ASP A 10 -9.31 -12.04 5.97
CA ASP A 10 -9.49 -11.60 7.37
C ASP A 10 -8.15 -11.59 8.11
N VAL A 11 -7.85 -10.51 8.83
CA VAL A 11 -6.66 -10.41 9.70
C VAL A 11 -6.99 -10.43 11.19
N GLY A 12 -8.23 -10.77 11.57
CA GLY A 12 -8.69 -10.83 12.96
C GLY A 12 -8.05 -11.95 13.78
N GLY A 13 -7.70 -13.08 13.14
CA GLY A 13 -7.06 -14.23 13.80
C GLY A 13 -5.53 -14.13 13.95
N VAL A 14 -4.91 -13.06 13.44
CA VAL A 14 -3.46 -12.91 13.47
C VAL A 14 -2.99 -12.47 14.87
N ASP A 15 -2.01 -13.19 15.43
CA ASP A 15 -1.41 -12.88 16.74
C ASP A 15 -1.00 -11.40 16.82
N ALA A 16 -1.35 -10.77 17.94
CA ALA A 16 -1.11 -9.35 18.19
C ALA A 16 0.39 -8.95 18.07
N ARG A 17 1.34 -9.85 18.26
CA ARG A 17 2.77 -9.55 18.15
C ARG A 17 3.24 -9.51 16.70
N VAL A 18 2.45 -10.03 15.76
CA VAL A 18 2.77 -9.99 14.34
C VAL A 18 2.39 -8.63 13.78
N ARG A 19 3.32 -8.05 13.02
CA ARG A 19 3.10 -6.82 12.29
C ARG A 19 2.46 -7.12 10.94
N LYS A 20 1.31 -6.52 10.68
CA LYS A 20 0.54 -6.72 9.45
C LYS A 20 0.95 -5.68 8.42
N VAL A 21 1.13 -6.10 7.18
CA VAL A 21 1.22 -5.22 6.01
C VAL A 21 0.04 -5.55 5.12
N LEU A 22 -0.93 -4.63 5.08
CA LEU A 22 -2.17 -4.78 4.32
C LEU A 22 -2.01 -4.09 2.96
N ASP A 23 -2.08 -4.87 1.88
CA ASP A 23 -2.04 -4.32 0.53
C ASP A 23 -3.44 -3.93 0.09
N LEU A 24 -3.70 -2.62 -0.04
CA LEU A 24 -4.93 -2.13 -0.66
C LEU A 24 -4.75 -2.05 -2.18
N LYS A 25 -5.71 -2.66 -2.89
CA LYS A 25 -5.73 -2.77 -4.34
C LYS A 25 -6.38 -1.54 -4.95
N ALA A 26 -5.60 -0.77 -5.70
CA ALA A 26 -6.09 0.40 -6.41
C ALA A 26 -6.90 -0.02 -7.67
N PRO A 27 -7.75 0.86 -8.22
CA PRO A 27 -8.56 0.56 -9.40
C PRO A 27 -7.78 0.01 -10.59
N GLY A 28 -6.58 0.54 -10.87
CA GLY A 28 -5.70 0.09 -11.95
C GLY A 28 -5.19 -1.34 -11.81
N SER A 29 -5.39 -1.98 -10.65
CA SER A 29 -5.07 -3.38 -10.47
C SER A 29 -6.18 -4.35 -10.87
N ASP A 30 -7.36 -3.86 -11.28
CA ASP A 30 -8.60 -4.62 -11.55
C ASP A 30 -9.13 -5.49 -10.39
N GLU A 31 -8.53 -5.37 -9.20
CA GLU A 31 -8.80 -6.21 -8.03
C GLU A 31 -9.28 -5.38 -6.85
N SER A 32 -9.60 -4.10 -7.07
CA SER A 32 -10.06 -3.16 -6.04
C SER A 32 -11.33 -3.64 -5.31
N ALA A 33 -12.20 -4.39 -6.00
CA ALA A 33 -13.40 -5.01 -5.43
C ALA A 33 -13.08 -6.10 -4.38
N ARG A 34 -11.84 -6.60 -4.31
CA ARG A 34 -11.41 -7.60 -3.34
C ARG A 34 -10.90 -7.00 -2.03
N ASN A 35 -10.79 -5.68 -1.94
CA ASN A 35 -10.40 -5.03 -0.70
C ASN A 35 -11.45 -5.31 0.38
N ARG A 36 -11.02 -5.89 1.50
CA ARG A 36 -11.88 -6.12 2.65
C ARG A 36 -11.71 -5.00 3.67
N TRP A 37 -12.53 -3.97 3.53
CA TRP A 37 -12.43 -2.71 4.28
C TRP A 37 -12.55 -2.88 5.80
N GLU A 38 -13.22 -3.93 6.27
CA GLU A 38 -13.34 -4.25 7.69
C GLU A 38 -11.98 -4.48 8.36
N ASN A 39 -10.97 -4.91 7.58
CA ASN A 39 -9.60 -5.09 8.07
C ASN A 39 -8.98 -3.78 8.58
N LEU A 40 -9.41 -2.62 8.07
CA LEU A 40 -8.88 -1.32 8.49
C LEU A 40 -9.19 -0.99 9.96
N ALA A 41 -10.26 -1.57 10.51
CA ALA A 41 -10.59 -1.43 11.93
C ALA A 41 -9.68 -2.29 12.84
N LEU A 42 -8.99 -3.28 12.27
CA LEU A 42 -8.12 -4.24 12.98
C LEU A 42 -6.64 -3.82 12.98
N LEU A 43 -6.32 -2.69 12.34
CA LEU A 43 -4.98 -2.14 12.24
C LEU A 43 -4.57 -1.43 13.54
N ARG A 44 -3.29 -1.55 13.88
CA ARG A 44 -2.67 -0.89 15.04
C ARG A 44 -1.48 -0.05 14.59
N ALA A 45 -0.97 0.78 15.48
CA ALA A 45 0.14 1.70 15.19
C ALA A 45 1.40 1.01 14.63
N GLN A 46 1.64 -0.25 14.99
CA GLN A 46 2.79 -1.02 14.48
C GLN A 46 2.59 -1.53 13.05
N ASP A 47 1.34 -1.67 12.59
CA ASP A 47 0.97 -2.25 11.31
C ASP A 47 1.22 -1.25 10.16
N GLN A 48 1.03 -1.70 8.93
CA GLN A 48 1.24 -0.90 7.74
C GLN A 48 0.13 -1.13 6.72
N VAL A 49 -0.22 -0.07 5.98
CA VAL A 49 -1.03 -0.17 4.77
C VAL A 49 -0.14 0.17 3.59
N LYS A 50 -0.14 -0.65 2.56
CA LYS A 50 0.63 -0.45 1.34
C LYS A 50 -0.30 -0.28 0.15
N PHE A 51 -0.04 0.74 -0.63
CA PHE A 51 -0.65 0.99 -1.93
C PHE A 51 0.41 0.77 -3.01
N VAL A 52 0.07 -0.01 -4.03
CA VAL A 52 0.89 -0.17 -5.23
C VAL A 52 0.12 0.47 -6.38
N LEU A 53 0.70 1.51 -6.97
CA LEU A 53 0.00 2.48 -7.83
C LEU A 53 0.54 2.40 -9.26
N ALA A 54 -0.35 2.19 -10.24
CA ALA A 54 0.01 2.08 -11.65
C ALA A 54 0.08 3.44 -12.36
N ASP A 55 -0.72 4.41 -11.92
CA ASP A 55 -0.84 5.70 -12.58
C ASP A 55 -1.32 6.83 -11.64
N ARG A 56 -1.69 7.98 -12.23
CA ARG A 56 -2.22 9.12 -11.50
C ARG A 56 -3.62 8.88 -10.92
N GLY A 57 -4.46 8.10 -11.59
CA GLY A 57 -5.80 7.77 -11.11
C GLY A 57 -5.74 6.93 -9.84
N ASP A 58 -4.84 5.95 -9.80
CA ASP A 58 -4.54 5.15 -8.62
C ASP A 58 -4.03 6.02 -7.46
N TYR A 59 -3.14 6.98 -7.75
CA TYR A 59 -2.64 7.92 -6.75
C TYR A 59 -3.75 8.78 -6.16
N ASP A 60 -4.59 9.39 -6.99
CA ASP A 60 -5.69 10.25 -6.54
C ASP A 60 -6.70 9.43 -5.71
N TRP A 61 -6.99 8.20 -6.12
CA TRP A 61 -7.79 7.25 -5.35
C TRP A 61 -7.16 6.92 -3.99
N ALA A 62 -5.87 6.60 -3.95
CA ALA A 62 -5.17 6.28 -2.71
C ALA A 62 -5.16 7.48 -1.73
N CYS A 63 -5.04 8.70 -2.26
CA CYS A 63 -5.17 9.93 -1.47
C CYS A 63 -6.56 10.08 -0.87
N ALA A 64 -7.62 9.77 -1.63
CA ALA A 64 -8.99 9.81 -1.14
C ALA A 64 -9.18 8.78 0.00
N VAL A 65 -8.78 7.54 -0.21
CA VAL A 65 -8.85 6.44 0.79
C VAL A 65 -8.06 6.78 2.06
N LEU A 66 -6.84 7.32 1.90
CA LEU A 66 -6.01 7.78 3.01
C LEU A 66 -6.76 8.76 3.91
N ARG A 67 -7.41 9.77 3.31
CA ARG A 67 -8.14 10.82 4.03
C ARG A 67 -9.44 10.29 4.61
N GLU A 68 -10.22 9.53 3.85
CA GLU A 68 -11.51 8.98 4.25
C GLU A 68 -11.40 8.12 5.51
N HIS A 69 -10.38 7.25 5.57
CA HIS A 69 -10.20 6.35 6.71
C HIS A 69 -9.19 6.87 7.76
N GLY A 70 -8.57 8.02 7.51
CA GLY A 70 -7.55 8.61 8.38
C GLY A 70 -6.37 7.67 8.63
N LEU A 71 -5.91 6.97 7.59
CA LEU A 71 -4.97 5.84 7.75
C LEU A 71 -3.63 6.25 8.32
N ASN A 72 -3.11 7.43 7.93
CA ASN A 72 -1.84 7.97 8.41
C ASN A 72 -1.87 8.33 9.90
N ALA A 73 -3.04 8.61 10.46
CA ALA A 73 -3.20 8.80 11.90
C ALA A 73 -3.24 7.47 12.67
N ARG A 74 -3.51 6.35 12.00
CA ARG A 74 -3.63 5.02 12.62
C ARG A 74 -2.35 4.20 12.55
N CYS A 75 -1.65 4.24 11.42
CA CYS A 75 -0.49 3.39 11.14
C CYS A 75 0.36 3.98 10.00
N MET A 76 1.49 3.35 9.71
CA MET A 76 2.34 3.77 8.61
C MET A 76 1.70 3.43 7.26
N VAL A 77 1.64 4.40 6.36
CA VAL A 77 1.14 4.22 5.00
C VAL A 77 2.30 4.25 4.01
N LEU A 78 2.36 3.27 3.12
CA LEU A 78 3.41 3.06 2.14
C LEU A 78 2.82 3.25 0.73
N PHE A 79 3.40 4.15 -0.06
CA PHE A 79 3.06 4.34 -1.47
C PHE A 79 4.20 3.79 -2.32
N SER A 80 3.90 2.82 -3.18
CA SER A 80 4.86 2.18 -4.08
C SER A 80 4.41 2.30 -5.54
N PRO A 81 5.30 2.58 -6.49
CA PRO A 81 4.95 2.53 -7.90
C PRO A 81 4.92 1.07 -8.40
N VAL A 82 4.01 0.76 -9.33
CA VAL A 82 4.11 -0.47 -10.12
C VAL A 82 5.33 -0.37 -11.02
N TYR A 83 6.22 -1.37 -10.93
CA TYR A 83 7.43 -1.43 -11.75
C TYR A 83 7.10 -1.48 -13.24
N GLY A 84 7.72 -0.59 -14.02
CA GLY A 84 7.54 -0.51 -15.48
C GLY A 84 6.31 0.29 -15.92
N GLU A 85 5.41 0.66 -15.01
CA GLU A 85 4.17 1.40 -15.33
C GLU A 85 4.21 2.83 -14.80
N LEU A 86 4.57 3.02 -13.51
CA LEU A 86 4.71 4.34 -12.90
C LEU A 86 6.18 4.67 -12.63
N ALA A 87 6.65 5.78 -13.18
CA ALA A 87 8.00 6.26 -12.88
C ALA A 87 8.12 6.63 -11.38
N PRO A 88 9.11 6.09 -10.65
CA PRO A 88 9.35 6.42 -9.24
C PRO A 88 9.43 7.92 -8.93
N ALA A 89 10.04 8.69 -9.84
CA ALA A 89 10.21 10.12 -9.69
C ALA A 89 8.87 10.86 -9.72
N ASP A 90 7.95 10.45 -10.58
CA ASP A 90 6.62 11.07 -10.70
C ASP A 90 5.82 10.86 -9.42
N LEU A 91 5.79 9.62 -8.90
CA LEU A 91 5.11 9.33 -7.64
C LEU A 91 5.71 10.11 -6.46
N ALA A 92 7.05 10.18 -6.37
CA ALA A 92 7.71 10.96 -5.34
C ALA A 92 7.37 12.46 -5.46
N GLN A 93 7.31 12.99 -6.68
CA GLN A 93 6.95 14.38 -6.93
C GLN A 93 5.50 14.67 -6.53
N TRP A 94 4.55 13.76 -6.81
CA TRP A 94 3.15 13.92 -6.38
C TRP A 94 3.03 13.94 -4.86
N ILE A 95 3.67 12.99 -4.17
CA ILE A 95 3.69 12.93 -2.69
C ILE A 95 4.24 14.24 -2.09
N LEU A 96 5.34 14.76 -2.65
CA LEU A 96 5.95 16.01 -2.21
C LEU A 96 5.07 17.23 -2.48
N HIS A 97 4.45 17.28 -3.65
CA HIS A 97 3.55 18.37 -4.06
C HIS A 97 2.35 18.46 -3.10
N ASP A 98 1.73 17.32 -2.80
CA ASP A 98 0.54 17.25 -1.95
C ASP A 98 0.88 17.24 -0.45
N LYS A 99 2.17 17.16 -0.10
CA LYS A 99 2.68 17.12 1.28
C LYS A 99 2.03 16.01 2.11
N LEU A 100 1.87 14.84 1.50
CA LEU A 100 1.23 13.70 2.15
C LEU A 100 2.14 13.10 3.22
N ASP A 101 1.56 12.79 4.39
CA ASP A 101 2.23 12.04 5.46
C ASP A 101 2.19 10.54 5.17
N VAL A 102 2.97 10.14 4.16
CA VAL A 102 3.14 8.75 3.72
C VAL A 102 4.62 8.46 3.49
N ARG A 103 4.99 7.19 3.45
CA ARG A 103 6.34 6.76 3.09
C ARG A 103 6.36 6.27 1.65
N PHE A 104 7.27 6.81 0.88
CA PHE A 104 7.59 6.27 -0.44
C PHE A 104 8.38 4.96 -0.29
N GLN A 105 8.01 3.93 -1.04
CA GLN A 105 8.67 2.62 -1.03
C GLN A 105 8.92 2.14 -2.46
N LEU A 106 10.15 1.71 -2.74
CA LEU A 106 10.49 1.02 -3.99
C LEU A 106 10.38 -0.49 -3.82
N GLN A 107 9.88 -1.17 -4.86
CA GLN A 107 10.00 -2.62 -4.98
C GLN A 107 11.42 -2.98 -5.42
N LEU A 108 12.37 -2.92 -4.47
CA LEU A 108 13.80 -3.11 -4.75
C LEU A 108 14.11 -4.44 -5.46
N HIS A 109 13.37 -5.50 -5.18
CA HIS A 109 13.58 -6.78 -5.85
C HIS A 109 13.30 -6.71 -7.36
N LYS A 110 12.29 -5.92 -7.80
CA LYS A 110 12.02 -5.71 -9.22
C LYS A 110 13.09 -4.85 -9.88
N LEU A 111 13.66 -3.88 -9.16
CA LEU A 111 14.79 -3.08 -9.66
C LEU A 111 16.08 -3.90 -9.80
N LEU A 112 16.35 -4.82 -8.87
CA LEU A 112 17.57 -5.61 -8.85
C LEU A 112 17.51 -6.85 -9.75
N TRP A 113 16.35 -7.51 -9.83
CA TRP A 113 16.18 -8.82 -10.47
C TRP A 113 15.04 -8.87 -11.49
N GLY A 114 14.33 -7.76 -11.75
CA GLY A 114 13.19 -7.72 -12.66
C GLY A 114 12.00 -8.54 -12.14
N GLU A 115 11.24 -9.12 -13.07
CA GLU A 115 10.06 -9.96 -12.78
C GLU A 115 10.44 -11.41 -12.40
N GLN A 116 11.71 -11.71 -12.12
CA GLN A 116 12.13 -13.07 -11.79
C GLN A 116 11.51 -13.51 -10.46
N PRO A 117 10.75 -14.63 -10.44
CA PRO A 117 10.26 -15.22 -9.19
C PRO A 117 11.43 -15.58 -8.28
N GLY A 118 11.22 -15.46 -6.96
CA GLY A 118 12.25 -15.58 -5.93
C GLY A 118 13.19 -16.78 -6.11
N ARG A 119 14.48 -16.53 -5.89
CA ARG A 119 15.55 -17.52 -5.92
C ARG A 119 15.70 -18.21 -4.56
#